data_AF-A0A2V7IRR4-F1
#
_entry.id   AF-A0A2V7IRR4-F1
#
_cell.length_a   1.000
_cell.length_b   1.000
_cell.length_c   1.000
_cell.angle_alpha   90.00
_cell.angle_beta   90.00
_cell.angle_gamma   90.00
#
_symmetry.space_group_name_H-M   'P 1'
#
loop_
_entity.id
_entity.type
_entity.pdbx_description
1 polymer ?
#
loop_
_entity_poly.entity_id
_entity_poly.type
_entity_poly.pdbx_seq_one_letter_code
_entity_poly.pdbx_strand_id
1 'polypeptide(L)'
;MSSGSLAGAQLDALLTGDWLTRGPLLLSEDLTPRELESSLALENARRFLATLLEAGALPATSDGALAHEALDRLLDILRWGAPDYGARVRAEFRADLREGDVQPVRIMRLVLERLGLMERGDGVFLPTVDTAGALGQQRAAWLFARMFRAYFRDFDHARSDPEDPAPEIHRHSAYSLWVIGQVGDAWWQTEDLLRLLLPRTVLAAETRRLTRLGGRAARAPGFRVVPGPLELLLRRFLEILPDYCLLESAPSLGKSTVAYPRYRKTPLFDRFIRFDFGVDPTPHLEVSPLGSLRLLR
;
A
#
# COMPACT_ATOMS: atom_id res chain seq x y z
N MET A 1 -32.95 -8.22 1.84
CA MET A 1 -32.33 -8.38 0.50
C MET A 1 -30.82 -8.36 0.69
N SER A 2 -30.14 -9.51 0.61
CA SER A 2 -28.70 -9.62 0.86
C SER A 2 -27.93 -9.02 -0.32
N SER A 3 -27.46 -7.78 -0.18
CA SER A 3 -26.46 -7.21 -1.08
C SER A 3 -25.19 -8.06 -1.03
N GLY A 4 -24.61 -8.38 -2.18
CA GLY A 4 -23.56 -9.39 -2.30
C GLY A 4 -22.30 -9.08 -1.50
N SER A 5 -22.15 -9.77 -0.37
CA SER A 5 -20.90 -9.89 0.38
C SER A 5 -20.55 -11.37 0.53
N LEU A 6 -19.26 -11.70 0.57
CA LEU A 6 -18.78 -13.04 0.95
C LEU A 6 -19.53 -13.54 2.19
N ALA A 7 -19.83 -14.84 2.24
CA ALA A 7 -20.41 -15.43 3.45
C ALA A 7 -19.46 -15.20 4.63
N GLY A 8 -19.98 -15.12 5.87
CA GLY A 8 -19.18 -14.76 7.05
C GLY A 8 -17.90 -15.59 7.20
N ALA A 9 -17.98 -16.90 6.99
CA ALA A 9 -16.82 -17.80 7.04
C ALA A 9 -15.80 -17.56 5.91
N GLN A 10 -16.27 -17.22 4.70
CA GLN A 10 -15.40 -16.92 3.55
C GLN A 10 -14.69 -15.58 3.74
N LEU A 11 -15.41 -14.58 4.26
CA LEU A 11 -14.82 -13.30 4.62
C LEU A 11 -13.77 -13.51 5.71
N ASP A 12 -14.10 -14.22 6.79
CA ASP A 12 -13.16 -14.48 7.87
C ASP A 12 -11.90 -15.22 7.38
N ALA A 13 -12.06 -16.26 6.55
CA ALA A 13 -10.94 -16.96 5.93
C ALA A 13 -10.06 -16.03 5.07
N LEU A 14 -10.68 -15.16 4.25
CA LEU A 14 -9.96 -14.18 3.44
C LEU A 14 -9.19 -13.17 4.30
N LEU A 15 -9.80 -12.72 5.40
CA LEU A 15 -9.21 -11.73 6.31
C LEU A 15 -8.17 -12.33 7.26
N THR A 16 -8.10 -13.65 7.45
CA THR A 16 -7.20 -14.29 8.43
C THR A 16 -6.12 -15.17 7.79
N GLY A 17 -6.32 -15.65 6.56
CA GLY A 17 -5.41 -16.54 5.85
C GLY A 17 -3.99 -15.97 5.64
N ASP A 18 -3.01 -16.87 5.55
CA ASP A 18 -1.63 -16.54 5.25
C ASP A 18 -1.41 -16.45 3.74
N TRP A 19 -0.95 -15.28 3.28
CA TRP A 19 -0.86 -14.96 1.86
C TRP A 19 0.27 -15.66 1.10
N LEU A 20 1.17 -16.36 1.80
CA LEU A 20 2.36 -16.97 1.19
C LEU A 20 2.31 -18.49 1.22
N THR A 21 1.44 -19.06 2.04
CA THR A 21 1.41 -20.51 2.28
C THR A 21 0.02 -21.09 2.14
N ARG A 22 -0.96 -20.55 2.88
CA ARG A 22 -2.29 -21.14 3.02
C ARG A 22 -3.32 -20.05 3.33
N GLY A 23 -4.23 -19.83 2.41
CA GLY A 23 -5.34 -18.91 2.59
C GLY A 23 -6.06 -18.64 1.27
N PRO A 24 -7.22 -17.98 1.32
CA PRO A 24 -7.97 -17.69 0.10
C PRO A 24 -7.31 -16.67 -0.82
N LEU A 25 -6.40 -15.85 -0.32
CA LEU A 25 -5.54 -14.97 -1.12
C LEU A 25 -4.12 -15.53 -1.06
N LEU A 26 -3.52 -15.81 -2.21
CA LEU A 26 -2.14 -16.27 -2.34
C LEU A 26 -1.34 -15.34 -3.25
N LEU A 27 -0.12 -15.00 -2.83
CA LEU A 27 0.86 -14.25 -3.62
C LEU A 27 1.79 -15.21 -4.36
N SER A 28 2.06 -14.91 -5.63
CA SER A 28 3.03 -15.64 -6.43
C SER A 28 4.44 -15.12 -6.17
N GLU A 29 5.34 -16.01 -5.76
CA GLU A 29 6.79 -15.79 -5.77
C GLU A 29 7.43 -16.30 -7.08
N ASP A 30 6.63 -16.74 -8.06
CA ASP A 30 7.05 -17.21 -9.39
C ASP A 30 6.74 -16.16 -10.47
N LEU A 31 7.37 -14.99 -10.32
CA LEU A 31 7.32 -13.90 -11.29
C LEU A 31 8.68 -13.75 -11.96
N THR A 32 8.67 -13.53 -13.26
CA THR A 32 9.89 -13.32 -14.04
C THR A 32 10.45 -11.91 -13.81
N PRO A 33 11.76 -11.69 -14.00
CA PRO A 33 12.34 -10.35 -13.92
C PRO A 33 11.67 -9.33 -14.87
N ARG A 34 11.21 -9.79 -16.04
CA ARG A 34 10.51 -8.95 -17.03
C ARG A 34 9.14 -8.49 -16.53
N GLU A 35 8.38 -9.37 -15.86
CA GLU A 35 7.09 -9.00 -15.26
C GLU A 35 7.26 -7.91 -14.17
N LEU A 36 8.44 -7.84 -13.54
CA LEU A 36 8.74 -6.94 -12.42
C LEU A 36 9.52 -5.68 -12.81
N GLU A 37 9.98 -5.57 -14.07
CA GLU A 37 10.96 -4.56 -14.49
C GLU A 37 10.47 -3.11 -14.33
N SER A 38 9.15 -2.91 -14.36
CA SER A 38 8.53 -1.58 -14.25
C SER A 38 8.09 -1.23 -12.83
N SER A 39 8.22 -2.13 -11.85
CA SER A 39 7.76 -1.87 -10.48
C SER A 39 8.66 -0.85 -9.78
N LEU A 40 8.12 0.35 -9.54
CA LEU A 40 8.77 1.37 -8.73
C LEU A 40 9.04 0.86 -7.31
N ALA A 41 8.11 0.12 -6.70
CA ALA A 41 8.27 -0.44 -5.37
C ALA A 41 9.50 -1.37 -5.28
N LEU A 42 9.65 -2.31 -6.22
CA LEU A 42 10.80 -3.22 -6.26
C LEU A 42 12.10 -2.50 -6.60
N GLU A 43 12.07 -1.64 -7.62
CA GLU A 43 13.25 -0.91 -8.06
C GLU A 43 13.80 -0.03 -6.92
N ASN A 44 12.93 0.74 -6.27
CA ASN A 44 13.30 1.61 -5.16
C ASN A 44 13.79 0.83 -3.95
N ALA A 45 13.17 -0.30 -3.60
CA ALA A 45 13.64 -1.13 -2.51
C ALA A 45 15.06 -1.67 -2.77
N ARG A 46 15.33 -2.12 -4.00
CA ARG A 46 16.67 -2.59 -4.39
C ARG A 46 17.69 -1.46 -4.37
N ARG A 47 17.34 -0.27 -4.86
CA ARG A 47 18.20 0.93 -4.81
C ARG A 47 18.50 1.36 -3.38
N PHE A 48 17.49 1.34 -2.50
CA PHE A 48 17.65 1.62 -1.07
C PHE A 48 18.62 0.62 -0.44
N LEU A 49 18.38 -0.68 -0.61
CA LEU A 49 19.22 -1.73 -0.01
C LEU A 49 20.65 -1.72 -0.56
N ALA A 50 20.82 -1.46 -1.86
CA ALA A 50 22.15 -1.29 -2.46
C ALA A 50 22.88 -0.09 -1.84
N THR A 51 22.19 1.04 -1.67
CA THR A 51 22.76 2.24 -1.04
C THR A 51 23.18 1.97 0.41
N LEU A 52 22.35 1.25 1.18
CA LEU A 52 22.68 0.82 2.54
C LEU A 52 23.91 -0.10 2.56
N LEU A 53 23.95 -1.09 1.67
CA LEU A 53 25.04 -2.07 1.60
C LEU A 53 26.36 -1.40 1.20
N GLU A 54 26.34 -0.49 0.22
CA GLU A 54 27.51 0.27 -0.24
C GLU A 54 28.05 1.22 0.83
N ALA A 55 27.15 1.88 1.57
CA ALA A 55 27.54 2.80 2.64
C ALA A 55 28.02 2.06 3.91
N GLY A 56 27.66 0.79 4.08
CA GLY A 56 27.85 0.01 5.30
C GLY A 56 26.94 0.43 6.46
N ALA A 57 26.49 1.68 6.48
CA ALA A 57 25.49 2.21 7.40
C ALA A 57 24.81 3.46 6.81
N LEU A 58 23.54 3.69 7.17
CA LEU A 58 22.85 4.95 6.91
C LEU A 58 22.63 5.71 8.22
N PRO A 59 23.03 6.99 8.33
CA PRO A 59 22.78 7.80 9.52
C PRO A 59 21.31 7.84 9.94
N ALA A 60 21.07 7.69 11.24
CA ALA A 60 19.77 7.75 11.86
C ALA A 60 19.75 8.81 12.98
N THR A 61 18.59 9.39 13.19
CA THR A 61 18.32 10.30 14.30
C THR A 61 18.03 9.52 15.59
N SER A 62 18.06 10.21 16.73
CA SER A 62 17.79 9.59 18.04
C SER A 62 16.38 9.02 18.18
N ASP A 63 15.39 9.57 17.47
CA ASP A 63 14.01 9.07 17.47
C ASP A 63 13.81 7.85 16.54
N GLY A 64 14.83 7.49 15.75
CA GLY A 64 14.81 6.33 14.86
C GLY A 64 14.28 6.62 13.47
N ALA A 65 14.29 7.88 13.05
CA ALA A 65 14.12 8.26 11.67
C ALA A 65 15.48 8.29 10.93
N LEU A 66 15.45 8.25 9.59
CA LEU A 66 16.62 8.56 8.77
C LEU A 66 17.09 9.99 9.03
N ALA A 67 18.39 10.18 9.18
CA ALA A 67 18.96 11.52 9.26
C ALA A 67 18.92 12.22 7.89
N HIS A 68 19.08 13.54 7.92
CA HIS A 68 18.96 14.39 6.74
C HIS A 68 19.90 13.95 5.61
N GLU A 69 21.16 13.61 5.91
CA GLU A 69 22.14 13.20 4.90
C GLU A 69 21.78 11.87 4.23
N ALA A 70 21.23 10.92 5.00
CA ALA A 70 20.75 9.64 4.48
C ALA A 70 19.52 9.85 3.58
N LEU A 71 18.60 10.69 4.02
CA LEU A 71 17.39 11.01 3.28
C LEU A 71 17.70 11.74 1.97
N ASP A 72 18.61 12.70 1.99
CA ASP A 72 19.03 13.45 0.81
C ASP A 72 19.64 12.53 -0.25
N ARG A 73 20.50 11.59 0.18
CA ARG A 73 21.06 10.57 -0.70
C ARG A 73 19.98 9.69 -1.33
N LEU A 74 18.98 9.28 -0.54
CA LEU A 74 17.86 8.48 -1.03
C LEU A 74 16.98 9.27 -2.01
N LEU A 75 16.79 10.58 -1.80
CA LEU A 75 16.02 11.43 -2.71
C LEU A 75 16.61 11.49 -4.13
N ASP A 76 17.94 11.40 -4.25
CA ASP A 76 18.63 11.42 -5.55
C ASP A 76 18.62 10.07 -6.27
N ILE A 77 18.74 8.97 -5.52
CA ILE A 77 18.89 7.63 -6.10
C ILE A 77 17.55 6.97 -6.40
N LEU A 78 16.49 7.27 -5.63
CA LEU A 78 15.18 6.65 -5.80
C LEU A 78 14.45 7.25 -7.01
N ARG A 79 13.58 6.44 -7.60
CA ARG A 79 12.70 6.86 -8.68
C ARG A 79 11.36 7.32 -8.13
N TRP A 80 10.80 8.32 -8.79
CA TRP A 80 9.56 8.96 -8.40
C TRP A 80 8.56 8.89 -9.54
N GLY A 81 7.28 8.70 -9.22
CA GLY A 81 6.21 8.70 -10.23
C GLY A 81 6.03 10.06 -10.91
N ALA A 82 6.23 11.16 -10.17
CA ALA A 82 6.24 12.50 -10.72
C ALA A 82 7.67 12.96 -11.06
N PRO A 83 7.90 13.55 -12.25
CA PRO A 83 9.14 14.27 -12.52
C PRO A 83 9.40 15.31 -11.42
N ASP A 84 10.65 15.43 -10.99
CA ASP A 84 11.13 16.42 -10.02
C ASP A 84 10.56 16.30 -8.59
N TYR A 85 9.95 15.18 -8.20
CA TYR A 85 9.42 15.00 -6.83
C TYR A 85 10.46 15.31 -5.75
N GLY A 86 11.67 14.73 -5.84
CA GLY A 86 12.75 15.00 -4.87
C GLY A 86 13.14 16.47 -4.82
N ALA A 87 13.23 17.16 -5.96
CA ALA A 87 13.54 18.58 -6.02
C ALA A 87 12.43 19.45 -5.40
N ARG A 88 11.16 19.09 -5.61
CA ARG A 88 10.00 19.77 -5.01
C ARG A 88 9.98 19.63 -3.50
N VAL A 89 10.18 18.41 -3.00
CA VAL A 89 10.28 18.12 -1.56
C VAL A 89 11.39 18.97 -0.92
N ARG A 90 12.59 18.99 -1.53
CA ARG A 90 13.69 19.85 -1.06
C ARG A 90 13.35 21.33 -1.07
N ALA A 91 12.67 21.81 -2.11
CA ALA A 91 12.28 23.21 -2.19
C ALA A 91 11.27 23.62 -1.10
N GLU A 92 10.37 22.70 -0.73
CA GLU A 92 9.34 22.89 0.28
C GLU A 92 9.92 22.90 1.71
N PHE A 93 10.74 21.90 2.05
CA PHE A 93 11.22 21.71 3.43
C PHE A 93 12.63 22.25 3.68
N ARG A 94 13.43 22.50 2.63
CA ARG A 94 14.79 23.04 2.70
C ARG A 94 15.66 22.31 3.74
N ALA A 95 16.20 23.06 4.71
CA ALA A 95 17.06 22.54 5.77
C ALA A 95 16.29 21.79 6.87
N ASP A 96 14.96 21.93 6.93
CA ASP A 96 14.11 21.27 7.93
C ASP A 96 13.55 19.93 7.46
N LEU A 97 14.00 19.43 6.29
CA LEU A 97 13.55 18.17 5.72
C LEU A 97 13.80 16.99 6.67
N ARG A 98 12.72 16.31 7.05
CA ARG A 98 12.71 15.11 7.90
C ARG A 98 12.13 13.93 7.13
N GLU A 99 12.42 12.71 7.60
CA GLU A 99 11.88 11.49 6.99
C GLU A 99 10.35 11.49 6.93
N GLY A 100 9.68 12.08 7.93
CA GLY A 100 8.22 12.20 7.97
C GLY A 100 7.62 13.02 6.82
N ASP A 101 8.42 13.88 6.18
CA ASP A 101 8.02 14.69 5.04
C ASP A 101 8.10 13.92 3.71
N VAL A 102 8.80 12.77 3.71
CA VAL A 102 9.01 11.90 2.54
C VAL A 102 8.40 10.52 2.82
N GLN A 103 7.07 10.48 2.91
CA GLN A 103 6.34 9.28 3.30
C GLN A 103 6.70 7.99 2.53
N PRO A 104 6.93 8.00 1.20
CA PRO A 104 7.36 6.80 0.49
C PRO A 104 8.67 6.21 1.02
N VAL A 105 9.64 7.05 1.40
CA VAL A 105 10.92 6.61 1.99
C VAL A 105 10.68 6.01 3.38
N ARG A 106 9.88 6.68 4.21
CA ARG A 106 9.54 6.21 5.56
C ARG A 106 8.88 4.84 5.54
N ILE A 107 7.86 4.69 4.69
CA ILE A 107 7.12 3.44 4.53
C ILE A 107 8.07 2.34 4.06
N MET A 108 8.89 2.61 3.04
CA MET A 108 9.84 1.64 2.50
C MET A 108 10.85 1.18 3.56
N ARG A 109 11.44 2.11 4.32
CA ARG A 109 12.35 1.78 5.42
C ARG A 109 11.67 0.88 6.46
N LEU A 110 10.48 1.24 6.91
CA LEU A 110 9.73 0.46 7.91
C LEU A 110 9.38 -0.94 7.39
N VAL A 111 9.05 -1.08 6.11
CA VAL A 111 8.84 -2.39 5.46
C VAL A 111 10.13 -3.19 5.39
N LEU A 112 11.24 -2.60 4.98
CA LEU A 112 12.54 -3.27 4.89
C LEU A 112 13.09 -3.71 6.26
N GLU A 113 12.92 -2.87 7.29
CA GLU A 113 13.22 -3.19 8.69
C GLU A 113 12.36 -4.38 9.16
N ARG A 114 11.06 -4.35 8.86
CA ARG A 114 10.15 -5.45 9.20
C ARG A 114 10.53 -6.77 8.54
N LEU A 115 11.08 -6.72 7.32
CA LEU A 115 11.57 -7.89 6.61
C LEU A 115 12.93 -8.39 7.12
N GLY A 116 13.55 -7.70 8.09
CA GLY A 116 14.87 -8.04 8.61
C GLY A 116 16.00 -7.81 7.60
N LEU A 117 15.77 -6.96 6.59
CA LEU A 117 16.76 -6.60 5.56
C LEU A 117 17.60 -5.39 5.96
N MET A 118 17.27 -4.78 7.08
CA MET A 118 18.04 -3.74 7.75
C MET A 118 17.68 -3.75 9.24
N GLU A 119 18.61 -3.31 10.08
CA GLU A 119 18.40 -3.20 11.51
C GLU A 119 18.85 -1.84 12.04
N ARG A 120 18.32 -1.46 13.21
CA ARG A 120 18.68 -0.21 13.88
C ARG A 120 19.87 -0.45 14.81
N GLY A 121 20.95 0.28 14.57
CA GLY A 121 22.09 0.40 15.46
C GLY A 121 22.05 1.72 16.26
N ASP A 122 23.15 2.02 16.95
CA ASP A 122 23.31 3.29 17.66
C ASP A 122 23.56 4.43 16.67
N GLY A 123 22.56 5.30 16.48
CA GLY A 123 22.62 6.44 15.56
C GLY A 123 22.69 6.07 14.07
N VAL A 124 22.48 4.81 13.69
CA VAL A 124 22.55 4.35 12.30
C VAL A 124 21.56 3.21 11.99
N PHE A 125 21.30 3.00 10.71
CA PHE A 125 20.76 1.76 10.18
C PHE A 125 21.86 0.93 9.52
N LEU A 126 21.86 -0.37 9.76
CA LEU A 126 22.87 -1.31 9.28
C LEU A 126 22.24 -2.34 8.33
N PRO A 127 22.98 -2.83 7.31
CA PRO A 127 22.58 -4.00 6.56
C PRO A 127 22.65 -5.24 7.44
N THR A 128 21.75 -6.19 7.21
CA THR A 128 21.80 -7.53 7.80
C THR A 128 22.48 -8.51 6.84
N VAL A 129 22.70 -9.75 7.31
CA VAL A 129 23.21 -10.84 6.46
C VAL A 129 22.32 -11.11 5.23
N ASP A 130 21.03 -10.79 5.31
CA ASP A 130 20.06 -11.01 4.23
C ASP A 130 19.98 -9.86 3.23
N THR A 131 20.52 -8.68 3.53
CA THR A 131 20.48 -7.50 2.65
C THR A 131 21.06 -7.80 1.27
N ALA A 132 22.29 -8.34 1.22
CA ALA A 132 22.96 -8.68 -0.03
C ALA A 132 22.20 -9.78 -0.80
N GLY A 133 21.66 -10.76 -0.07
CA GLY A 133 20.85 -11.83 -0.66
C GLY A 133 19.61 -11.29 -1.37
N ALA A 134 18.90 -10.34 -0.76
CA ALA A 134 17.69 -9.73 -1.33
C ALA A 134 17.94 -8.98 -2.65
N LEU A 135 19.18 -8.53 -2.91
CA LEU A 135 19.57 -7.89 -4.17
C LEU A 135 19.82 -8.89 -5.31
N GLY A 136 19.86 -10.20 -5.05
CA GLY A 136 19.98 -11.20 -6.10
C GLY A 136 18.82 -11.11 -7.11
N GLN A 137 19.08 -11.28 -8.40
CA GLN A 137 18.03 -11.25 -9.43
C GLN A 137 16.99 -12.36 -9.22
N GLN A 138 17.43 -13.53 -8.74
CA GLN A 138 16.57 -14.66 -8.42
C GLN A 138 15.68 -14.43 -7.19
N ARG A 139 15.94 -13.38 -6.39
CA ARG A 139 15.13 -13.00 -5.23
C ARG A 139 14.23 -11.80 -5.51
N ALA A 140 14.12 -11.34 -6.75
CA ALA A 140 13.26 -10.22 -7.14
C ALA A 140 11.77 -10.49 -6.82
N ALA A 141 11.23 -11.62 -7.26
CA ALA A 141 9.84 -12.01 -6.99
C ALA A 141 9.59 -12.25 -5.50
N TRP A 142 10.54 -12.88 -4.81
CA TRP A 142 10.50 -13.02 -3.36
C TRP A 142 10.43 -11.66 -2.66
N LEU A 143 11.34 -10.72 -2.96
CA LEU A 143 11.35 -9.40 -2.33
C LEU A 143 10.06 -8.64 -2.61
N PHE A 144 9.58 -8.67 -3.86
CA PHE A 144 8.31 -8.07 -4.26
C PHE A 144 7.13 -8.61 -3.44
N ALA A 145 6.97 -9.94 -3.36
CA ALA A 145 5.89 -10.58 -2.60
C ALA A 145 5.97 -10.28 -1.10
N ARG A 146 7.18 -10.31 -0.54
CA ARG A 146 7.39 -10.06 0.90
C ARG A 146 7.13 -8.62 1.28
N MET A 147 7.57 -7.64 0.47
CA MET A 147 7.25 -6.23 0.71
C MET A 147 5.76 -5.97 0.59
N PHE A 148 5.11 -6.55 -0.42
CA PHE A 148 3.67 -6.41 -0.60
C PHE A 148 2.90 -6.90 0.62
N ARG A 149 3.18 -8.13 1.08
CA ARG A 149 2.58 -8.66 2.32
C ARG A 149 2.93 -7.79 3.53
N ALA A 150 4.20 -7.45 3.71
CA ALA A 150 4.64 -6.66 4.85
C ALA A 150 3.90 -5.32 4.93
N TYR A 151 3.63 -4.68 3.79
CA TYR A 151 2.83 -3.46 3.74
C TYR A 151 1.34 -3.73 3.96
N PHE A 152 0.69 -4.51 3.10
CA PHE A 152 -0.78 -4.61 3.07
C PHE A 152 -1.39 -5.52 4.15
N ARG A 153 -0.59 -6.39 4.77
CA ARG A 153 -1.05 -7.32 5.81
C ARG A 153 -0.55 -6.94 7.18
N ASP A 154 0.73 -6.61 7.27
CA ASP A 154 1.44 -6.64 8.54
C ASP A 154 1.84 -5.26 9.07
N PHE A 155 1.69 -4.21 8.25
CA PHE A 155 2.15 -2.87 8.57
C PHE A 155 1.27 -2.21 9.63
N ASP A 156 1.90 -1.48 10.54
CA ASP A 156 1.20 -0.64 11.51
C ASP A 156 1.26 0.82 11.04
N HIS A 157 0.14 1.32 10.50
CA HIS A 157 0.05 2.69 10.00
C HIS A 157 0.24 3.76 11.08
N ALA A 158 0.06 3.43 12.37
CA ALA A 158 0.40 4.36 13.45
C ALA A 158 1.91 4.70 13.49
N ARG A 159 2.76 3.87 12.84
CA ARG A 159 4.21 4.13 12.72
C ARG A 159 4.57 5.02 11.53
N SER A 160 3.72 5.17 10.50
CA SER A 160 4.04 5.94 9.29
C SER A 160 3.58 7.39 9.35
N ASP A 161 2.40 7.63 9.88
CA ASP A 161 1.76 8.94 9.81
C ASP A 161 0.97 9.24 11.11
N PRO A 162 0.70 10.53 11.40
CA PRO A 162 0.01 10.91 12.63
C PRO A 162 -1.51 10.75 12.54
N GLU A 163 -2.05 10.22 11.44
CA GLU A 163 -3.50 10.05 11.29
C GLU A 163 -3.99 8.84 12.09
N ASP A 164 -5.31 8.76 12.26
CA ASP A 164 -5.92 7.59 12.89
C ASP A 164 -5.52 6.31 12.13
N PRO A 165 -5.08 5.23 12.82
CA PRO A 165 -4.59 4.02 12.16
C PRO A 165 -5.67 3.29 11.34
N ALA A 166 -6.96 3.58 11.60
CA ALA A 166 -8.13 3.01 10.92
C ALA A 166 -7.99 1.50 10.70
N PRO A 167 -7.88 0.71 11.79
CA PRO A 167 -7.46 -0.69 11.73
C PRO A 167 -8.40 -1.55 10.87
N GLU A 168 -9.68 -1.19 10.77
CA GLU A 168 -10.63 -1.89 9.91
C GLU A 168 -10.35 -1.70 8.42
N ILE A 169 -9.82 -0.54 8.00
CA ILE A 169 -9.42 -0.32 6.60
C ILE A 169 -8.27 -1.27 6.25
N HIS A 170 -7.25 -1.31 7.10
CA HIS A 170 -6.08 -2.15 6.92
C HIS A 170 -6.40 -3.65 6.99
N ARG A 171 -7.22 -4.04 7.98
CA ARG A 171 -7.67 -5.44 8.14
C ARG A 171 -8.36 -5.96 6.89
N HIS A 172 -9.06 -5.09 6.15
CA HIS A 172 -9.81 -5.45 4.96
C HIS A 172 -9.02 -5.34 3.64
N SER A 173 -7.69 -5.14 3.68
CA SER A 173 -6.84 -5.13 2.47
C SER A 173 -7.04 -6.37 1.59
N ALA A 174 -7.17 -7.56 2.17
CA ALA A 174 -7.43 -8.80 1.41
C ALA A 174 -8.77 -8.77 0.67
N TYR A 175 -9.81 -8.19 1.30
CA TYR A 175 -11.12 -7.99 0.69
C TYR A 175 -11.02 -6.96 -0.45
N SER A 176 -10.33 -5.85 -0.23
CA SER A 176 -10.12 -4.82 -1.26
C SER A 176 -9.41 -5.40 -2.49
N LEU A 177 -8.37 -6.23 -2.29
CA LEU A 177 -7.68 -6.94 -3.37
C LEU A 177 -8.64 -7.91 -4.09
N TRP A 178 -9.43 -8.69 -3.34
CA TRP A 178 -10.42 -9.58 -3.96
C TRP A 178 -11.40 -8.82 -4.85
N VAL A 179 -11.94 -7.69 -4.36
CA VAL A 179 -12.83 -6.81 -5.15
C VAL A 179 -12.13 -6.31 -6.42
N ILE A 180 -10.87 -5.86 -6.34
CA ILE A 180 -10.10 -5.46 -7.53
C ILE A 180 -9.99 -6.61 -8.53
N GLY A 181 -9.76 -7.83 -8.05
CA GLY A 181 -9.76 -9.03 -8.89
C GLY A 181 -11.07 -9.22 -9.67
N GLN A 182 -12.21 -8.84 -9.08
CA GLN A 182 -13.55 -9.00 -9.67
C GLN A 182 -13.97 -7.88 -10.62
N VAL A 183 -13.52 -6.63 -10.44
CA VAL A 183 -13.98 -5.49 -11.26
C VAL A 183 -13.40 -5.48 -12.69
N GLY A 184 -12.56 -6.47 -13.03
CA GLY A 184 -12.03 -6.70 -14.37
C GLY A 184 -10.94 -5.70 -14.79
N ASP A 185 -10.75 -5.57 -16.10
CA ASP A 185 -9.77 -4.70 -16.76
C ASP A 185 -10.40 -3.38 -17.28
N ALA A 186 -11.57 -3.00 -16.77
CA ALA A 186 -12.20 -1.72 -17.09
C ALA A 186 -11.52 -0.55 -16.35
N TRP A 187 -11.67 0.66 -16.89
CA TRP A 187 -11.27 1.89 -16.20
C TRP A 187 -12.35 2.32 -15.21
N TRP A 188 -11.95 2.52 -13.96
CA TRP A 188 -12.82 2.93 -12.86
C TRP A 188 -12.51 4.34 -12.37
N GLN A 189 -13.55 5.14 -12.12
CA GLN A 189 -13.38 6.38 -11.36
C GLN A 189 -12.96 6.04 -9.92
N THR A 190 -12.03 6.82 -9.35
CA THR A 190 -11.50 6.58 -8.00
C THR A 190 -12.61 6.45 -6.96
N GLU A 191 -13.56 7.39 -6.94
CA GLU A 191 -14.64 7.36 -5.94
C GLU A 191 -15.52 6.12 -6.04
N ASP A 192 -15.83 5.69 -7.27
CA ASP A 192 -16.67 4.52 -7.49
C ASP A 192 -15.94 3.26 -7.04
N LEU A 193 -14.65 3.12 -7.39
CA LEU A 193 -13.83 2.00 -6.94
C LEU A 193 -13.71 1.97 -5.42
N LEU A 194 -13.35 3.09 -4.77
CA LEU A 194 -13.17 3.16 -3.31
C LEU A 194 -14.41 2.72 -2.52
N ARG A 195 -15.62 3.02 -3.02
CA ARG A 195 -16.89 2.60 -2.39
C ARG A 195 -17.10 1.08 -2.43
N LEU A 196 -16.40 0.37 -3.33
CA LEU A 196 -16.45 -1.09 -3.46
C LEU A 196 -15.41 -1.80 -2.59
N LEU A 197 -14.27 -1.16 -2.35
CA LEU A 197 -13.10 -1.76 -1.71
C LEU A 197 -13.29 -2.09 -0.22
N LEU A 198 -14.37 -1.65 0.42
CA LEU A 198 -14.73 -2.05 1.78
C LEU A 198 -16.15 -2.60 1.83
N PRO A 199 -16.44 -3.58 2.70
CA PRO A 199 -17.81 -3.96 2.97
C PRO A 199 -18.61 -2.74 3.45
N ARG A 200 -19.84 -2.56 2.93
CA ARG A 200 -20.68 -1.39 3.25
C ARG A 200 -20.88 -1.17 4.76
N THR A 201 -20.99 -2.27 5.51
CA THR A 201 -21.12 -2.24 6.97
C THR A 201 -19.87 -1.69 7.66
N VAL A 202 -18.69 -2.09 7.19
CA VAL A 202 -17.38 -1.62 7.67
C VAL A 202 -17.19 -0.16 7.32
N LEU A 203 -17.42 0.22 6.07
CA LEU A 203 -17.35 1.62 5.62
C LEU A 203 -18.23 2.52 6.49
N ALA A 204 -19.50 2.14 6.68
CA ALA A 204 -20.43 2.93 7.50
C ALA A 204 -20.01 3.01 8.98
N ALA A 205 -19.44 1.94 9.54
CA ALA A 205 -18.93 1.92 10.91
C ALA A 205 -17.72 2.85 11.08
N GLU A 206 -16.75 2.76 10.16
CA GLU A 206 -15.55 3.60 10.18
C GLU A 206 -15.87 5.07 9.92
N THR A 207 -16.81 5.38 9.01
CA THR A 207 -17.32 6.75 8.85
C THR A 207 -17.84 7.29 10.19
N ARG A 208 -18.72 6.55 10.89
CA ARG A 208 -19.23 6.99 12.20
C ARG A 208 -18.13 7.13 13.26
N ARG A 209 -17.09 6.30 13.23
CA ARG A 209 -15.98 6.37 14.18
C ARG A 209 -15.13 7.61 13.91
N LEU A 210 -14.69 7.82 12.68
CA LEU A 210 -13.85 8.94 12.27
C LEU A 210 -14.59 10.28 12.38
N THR A 211 -15.89 10.35 12.05
CA THR A 211 -16.69 11.57 12.29
C THR A 211 -16.76 11.93 13.77
N ARG A 212 -16.91 10.95 14.67
CA ARG A 212 -16.89 11.20 16.12
C ARG A 212 -15.52 11.69 16.60
N LEU A 213 -14.44 11.13 16.05
CA LEU A 213 -13.08 11.57 16.35
C LEU A 213 -12.82 12.98 15.84
N GLY A 214 -13.19 13.28 14.59
CA GLY A 214 -13.10 14.62 14.01
C GLY A 214 -13.89 15.67 14.80
N GLY A 215 -15.11 15.33 15.25
CA GLY A 215 -15.90 16.22 16.11
C GLY A 215 -15.28 16.46 17.49
N ARG A 216 -14.51 15.51 18.03
CA ARG A 216 -13.72 15.70 19.26
C ARG A 216 -12.46 16.54 18.99
N ALA A 217 -11.74 16.24 17.92
CA ALA A 217 -10.54 16.96 17.51
C ALA A 217 -10.84 18.43 17.19
N ALA A 218 -11.99 18.73 16.58
CA ALA A 218 -12.43 20.10 16.28
C ALA A 218 -12.59 20.99 17.51
N ARG A 219 -12.67 20.39 18.69
CA ARG A 219 -12.78 21.10 19.98
C ARG A 219 -11.42 21.25 20.68
N ALA A 220 -10.35 20.68 20.14
CA ALA A 220 -9.01 20.78 20.71
C ALA A 220 -8.22 21.95 20.08
N PRO A 221 -7.33 22.63 20.84
CA PRO A 221 -6.42 23.61 20.28
C PRO A 221 -5.47 22.97 19.24
N GLY A 222 -5.32 23.59 18.07
CA GLY A 222 -4.44 23.09 17.00
C GLY A 222 -5.08 22.06 16.05
N PHE A 223 -6.39 22.17 15.83
CA PHE A 223 -7.20 21.24 15.02
C PHE A 223 -6.52 20.77 13.72
N ARG A 224 -6.45 19.46 13.55
CA ARG A 224 -6.16 18.79 12.27
C ARG A 224 -7.45 18.17 11.74
N VAL A 225 -7.72 18.36 10.43
CA VAL A 225 -8.81 17.68 9.74
C VAL A 225 -8.55 16.17 9.82
N VAL A 226 -9.50 15.42 10.37
CA VAL A 226 -9.43 13.95 10.41
C VAL A 226 -9.88 13.42 9.04
N PRO A 227 -9.01 12.73 8.29
CA PRO A 227 -9.38 12.17 6.99
C PRO A 227 -10.56 11.20 7.09
N GLY A 228 -11.40 11.19 6.05
CA GLY A 228 -12.48 10.20 5.95
C GLY A 228 -11.94 8.80 5.63
N PRO A 229 -12.74 7.74 5.82
CA PRO A 229 -12.28 6.37 5.55
C PRO A 229 -11.92 6.14 4.08
N LEU A 230 -12.60 6.81 3.13
CA LEU A 230 -12.26 6.70 1.71
C LEU A 230 -10.93 7.39 1.37
N GLU A 231 -10.59 8.48 2.06
CA GLU A 231 -9.32 9.17 1.87
C GLU A 231 -8.15 8.35 2.44
N LEU A 232 -8.35 7.74 3.62
CA LEU A 232 -7.37 6.81 4.19
C LEU A 232 -7.19 5.58 3.29
N LEU A 233 -8.28 5.01 2.77
CA LEU A 233 -8.23 3.88 1.83
C LEU A 233 -7.56 4.27 0.50
N LEU A 234 -7.77 5.49 0.01
CA LEU A 234 -7.06 5.99 -1.16
C LEU A 234 -5.55 6.02 -0.91
N ARG A 235 -5.12 6.75 0.13
CA ARG A 235 -3.70 7.04 0.40
C ARG A 235 -2.90 5.83 0.88
N ARG A 236 -3.52 4.96 1.69
CA ARG A 236 -2.85 3.80 2.32
C ARG A 236 -3.03 2.50 1.56
N PHE A 237 -3.89 2.47 0.53
CA PHE A 237 -4.13 1.25 -0.23
C PHE A 237 -4.09 1.51 -1.73
N LEU A 238 -5.02 2.31 -2.25
CA LEU A 238 -5.22 2.40 -3.71
C LEU A 238 -4.05 3.10 -4.43
N GLU A 239 -3.47 4.16 -3.85
CA GLU A 239 -2.34 4.91 -4.43
C GLU A 239 -1.02 4.13 -4.42
N ILE A 240 -0.94 3.04 -3.65
CA ILE A 240 0.28 2.21 -3.54
C ILE A 240 0.33 1.14 -4.63
N LEU A 241 -0.83 0.65 -5.08
CA LEU A 241 -0.90 -0.43 -6.08
C LEU A 241 -0.25 -0.11 -7.44
N PRO A 242 -0.25 1.15 -7.94
CA PRO A 242 0.52 1.53 -9.12
C PRO A 242 2.03 1.34 -8.99
N ASP A 243 2.62 1.57 -7.82
CA ASP A 243 4.06 1.37 -7.60
C ASP A 243 4.45 -0.12 -7.66
N TYR A 244 3.49 -1.00 -7.37
CA TYR A 244 3.61 -2.45 -7.58
C TYR A 244 3.18 -2.89 -8.99
N CYS A 245 2.83 -1.96 -9.88
CA CYS A 245 2.30 -2.24 -11.23
C CYS A 245 1.05 -3.13 -11.24
N LEU A 246 0.30 -3.20 -10.14
CA LEU A 246 -0.93 -3.99 -10.04
C LEU A 246 -2.15 -3.22 -10.57
N LEU A 247 -2.07 -1.89 -10.54
CA LEU A 247 -3.00 -0.98 -11.17
C LEU A 247 -2.27 -0.01 -12.10
N GLU A 248 -2.91 0.36 -13.20
CA GLU A 248 -2.58 1.57 -13.96
C GLU A 248 -3.41 2.75 -13.46
N SER A 249 -2.84 3.95 -13.50
CA SER A 249 -3.55 5.20 -13.26
C SER A 249 -3.57 6.07 -14.51
N ALA A 250 -4.71 6.70 -14.82
CA ALA A 250 -4.83 7.68 -15.89
C ALA A 250 -5.55 8.95 -15.38
N PRO A 251 -5.42 10.09 -16.07
CA PRO A 251 -6.16 11.30 -15.70
C PRO A 251 -7.68 11.07 -15.63
N SER A 252 -8.34 11.81 -14.75
CA SER A 252 -9.81 11.83 -14.67
C SER A 252 -10.43 12.29 -15.99
N LEU A 253 -11.60 11.75 -16.34
CA LEU A 253 -12.41 12.21 -17.48
C LEU A 253 -13.52 13.19 -17.06
N GLY A 254 -13.66 13.50 -15.76
CA GLY A 254 -14.77 14.25 -15.20
C GLY A 254 -14.44 15.68 -14.75
N LYS A 255 -15.48 16.50 -14.62
CA LYS A 255 -15.44 17.85 -14.01
C LYS A 255 -15.50 17.81 -12.48
N SER A 256 -14.89 16.81 -11.84
CA SER A 256 -14.82 16.82 -10.37
C SER A 256 -14.00 18.03 -9.93
N THR A 257 -14.39 18.66 -8.82
CA THR A 257 -13.60 19.74 -8.19
C THR A 257 -12.24 19.24 -7.70
N VAL A 258 -12.08 17.91 -7.55
CA VAL A 258 -10.80 17.25 -7.26
C VAL A 258 -10.55 16.19 -8.33
N ALA A 259 -9.55 16.40 -9.18
CA ALA A 259 -9.22 15.50 -10.28
C ALA A 259 -8.44 14.27 -9.79
N TYR A 260 -9.12 13.34 -9.11
CA TYR A 260 -8.53 12.03 -8.82
C TYR A 260 -8.30 11.24 -10.11
N PRO A 261 -7.21 10.46 -10.22
CA PRO A 261 -7.01 9.59 -11.37
C PRO A 261 -8.15 8.56 -11.49
N ARG A 262 -8.21 7.87 -12.62
CA ARG A 262 -8.96 6.63 -12.79
C ARG A 262 -7.98 5.46 -12.75
N TYR A 263 -8.46 4.30 -12.30
CA TYR A 263 -7.63 3.11 -12.14
C TYR A 263 -8.12 1.95 -12.98
N ARG A 264 -7.21 1.08 -13.40
CA ARG A 264 -7.51 -0.17 -14.11
C ARG A 264 -6.56 -1.28 -13.63
N LYS A 265 -7.08 -2.50 -13.47
CA LYS A 265 -6.28 -3.69 -13.14
C LYS A 265 -5.31 -4.05 -14.27
N THR A 266 -4.08 -4.40 -13.93
CA THR A 266 -3.08 -4.86 -14.91
C THR A 266 -3.04 -6.38 -15.01
N PRO A 267 -2.45 -6.95 -16.08
CA PRO A 267 -2.19 -8.40 -16.14
C PRO A 267 -1.29 -8.92 -15.02
N LEU A 268 -0.39 -8.08 -14.48
CA LEU A 268 0.47 -8.46 -13.36
C LEU A 268 -0.36 -8.76 -12.09
N PHE A 269 -1.50 -8.08 -11.89
CA PHE A 269 -2.41 -8.39 -10.79
C PHE A 269 -2.79 -9.88 -10.78
N ASP A 270 -3.27 -10.41 -11.91
CA ASP A 270 -3.76 -11.79 -11.99
C ASP A 270 -2.62 -12.82 -12.01
N ARG A 271 -1.40 -12.39 -12.37
CA ARG A 271 -0.17 -13.21 -12.24
C ARG A 271 0.32 -13.28 -10.80
N PHE A 272 0.22 -12.17 -10.07
CA PHE A 272 0.76 -12.03 -8.73
C PHE A 272 -0.21 -12.49 -7.64
N ILE A 273 -1.50 -12.16 -7.76
CA ILE A 273 -2.51 -12.42 -6.72
C ILE A 273 -3.51 -13.45 -7.24
N ARG A 274 -3.64 -14.55 -6.51
CA ARG A 274 -4.63 -15.59 -6.79
C ARG A 274 -5.63 -15.70 -5.65
N PHE A 275 -6.88 -15.99 -6.03
CA PHE A 275 -7.94 -16.25 -5.08
C PHE A 275 -8.46 -17.68 -5.22
N ASP A 276 -8.44 -18.44 -4.12
CA ASP A 276 -8.97 -19.80 -4.05
C ASP A 276 -9.70 -20.02 -2.72
N PHE A 277 -11.03 -20.03 -2.77
CA PHE A 277 -11.87 -20.21 -1.58
C PHE A 277 -12.12 -21.69 -1.24
N GLY A 278 -11.55 -22.65 -1.99
CA GLY A 278 -11.78 -24.08 -1.80
C GLY A 278 -13.24 -24.51 -2.01
N VAL A 279 -14.02 -23.71 -2.73
CA VAL A 279 -15.43 -23.93 -3.06
C VAL A 279 -15.67 -23.65 -4.54
N ASP A 280 -16.57 -24.42 -5.15
CA ASP A 280 -16.95 -24.29 -6.56
C ASP A 280 -18.48 -24.01 -6.66
N PRO A 281 -18.91 -22.90 -7.30
CA PRO A 281 -18.08 -21.87 -7.95
C PRO A 281 -17.38 -20.95 -6.96
N THR A 282 -16.21 -20.45 -7.36
CA THR A 282 -15.53 -19.35 -6.68
C THR A 282 -16.50 -18.16 -6.54
N PRO A 283 -16.59 -17.52 -5.37
CA PRO A 283 -17.46 -16.36 -5.19
C PRO A 283 -17.10 -15.24 -6.18
N HIS A 284 -18.10 -14.79 -6.96
CA HIS A 284 -17.95 -13.72 -7.94
C HIS A 284 -18.89 -12.55 -7.63
N LEU A 285 -18.38 -11.33 -7.84
CA LEU A 285 -19.19 -10.11 -7.78
C LEU A 285 -19.71 -9.77 -9.18
N GLU A 286 -21.03 -9.69 -9.33
CA GLU A 286 -21.68 -8.88 -10.34
C GLU A 286 -21.45 -7.40 -10.01
N VAL A 287 -20.67 -6.75 -10.85
CA VAL A 287 -20.43 -5.32 -10.77
C VAL A 287 -21.34 -4.64 -11.79
N SER A 288 -22.41 -4.00 -11.31
CA SER A 288 -23.32 -3.25 -12.18
C SER A 288 -22.62 -2.00 -12.73
N PRO A 289 -22.93 -1.56 -13.97
CA PRO A 289 -22.45 -0.30 -14.53
C PRO A 289 -22.74 0.95 -13.69
N LEU A 290 -23.65 0.83 -12.70
CA LEU A 290 -24.04 1.88 -11.75
C LEU A 290 -23.33 1.77 -10.38
N GLY A 291 -22.24 1.00 -10.28
CA GLY A 291 -21.43 0.91 -9.04
C GLY A 291 -22.10 0.12 -7.90
N SER A 292 -23.03 -0.78 -8.22
CA SER A 292 -23.62 -1.69 -7.23
C SER A 292 -23.06 -3.11 -7.36
N LEU A 293 -22.66 -3.69 -6.23
CA LEU A 293 -22.18 -5.08 -6.13
C LEU A 293 -23.34 -6.03 -5.81
N ARG A 294 -23.47 -7.10 -6.58
CA ARG A 294 -24.28 -8.29 -6.27
C ARG A 294 -23.38 -9.51 -6.31
N LEU A 295 -23.64 -10.55 -5.52
CA LEU A 295 -22.91 -11.81 -5.65
C LEU A 295 -23.70 -12.71 -6.59
N LEU A 296 -23.01 -13.36 -7.52
CA LEU A 296 -23.58 -14.48 -8.25
C LEU A 296 -23.47 -15.73 -7.37
N ARG A 297 -24.57 -16.50 -7.30
CA ARG A 297 -24.63 -17.80 -6.64
C ARG A 297 -24.36 -18.90 -7.66
#